data_AF-A0A831SZZ9-F1
#
_entry.id   AF-A0A831SZZ9-F1
#
_cell.length_a   1.000
_cell.length_b   1.000
_cell.length_c   1.000
_cell.angle_alpha   90.00
_cell.angle_beta   90.00
_cell.angle_gamma   90.00
#
_symmetry.space_group_name_H-M   'P 1'
#
loop_
_entity.id
_entity.type
_entity.pdbx_description
1 polymer ?
#
loop_
_entity_poly.entity_id
_entity_poly.type
_entity_poly.pdbx_seq_one_letter_code
_entity_poly.pdbx_strand_id
1 'polypeptide(L)'
;MPLSDIRGQDKAKSLTRKASTRTEPLRVINGEMVGNTISGKFTPGGQRASFFYTLTKANVVDGRLRLSGSFALGSGSANPKAGNVVIATLAGTMARSANPWPSANDPPRPQRQGQQAQRRQGEQEERTEQTQSLYVGAETGGGCEVVFLSLALPPRLRARLNTGSYPLQLGVTLVQTDNRRGQEINRHICYIARALSNKSAAADVSATIDQLNRLIASSQ
;
A
#
# COMPACT_ATOMS: atom_id res chain seq x y z
N MET A 1 73.30 -21.20 24.74
CA MET A 1 72.69 -20.52 25.91
C MET A 1 72.05 -19.21 25.44
N PRO A 2 70.89 -18.82 25.99
CA PRO A 2 69.75 -18.27 25.22
C PRO A 2 69.33 -16.83 25.63
N LEU A 3 68.18 -16.39 25.05
CA LEU A 3 67.28 -15.26 25.41
C LEU A 3 67.58 -13.94 24.66
N SER A 4 66.66 -13.25 23.96
CA SER A 4 65.18 -13.18 24.00
C SER A 4 64.65 -12.73 22.63
N ASP A 5 63.70 -13.42 21.98
CA ASP A 5 62.23 -13.25 22.08
C ASP A 5 61.71 -11.80 21.86
N ILE A 6 61.39 -11.45 20.61
CA ILE A 6 60.54 -10.30 20.26
C ILE A 6 59.12 -10.83 20.05
N ARG A 7 58.35 -10.84 21.14
CA ARG A 7 56.89 -11.02 21.15
C ARG A 7 56.25 -9.65 20.98
N GLY A 8 55.59 -9.46 19.84
CA GLY A 8 54.71 -8.33 19.57
C GLY A 8 53.64 -8.74 18.57
N GLN A 9 52.88 -9.81 18.89
CA GLN A 9 51.66 -10.14 18.17
C GLN A 9 50.60 -9.08 18.50
N ASP A 10 50.49 -8.07 17.63
CA ASP A 10 49.28 -7.27 17.53
C ASP A 10 48.17 -8.19 17.02
N LYS A 11 47.44 -8.79 17.96
CA LYS A 11 46.13 -9.37 17.71
C LYS A 11 45.19 -8.23 17.33
N ALA A 12 45.19 -7.88 16.05
CA ALA A 12 44.06 -7.24 15.41
C ALA A 12 42.85 -8.17 15.59
N LYS A 13 42.09 -7.97 16.67
CA LYS A 13 40.75 -8.50 16.82
C LYS A 13 39.93 -7.88 15.69
N SER A 14 39.89 -8.59 14.58
CA SER A 14 38.84 -8.47 13.57
C SER A 14 37.52 -8.66 14.31
N LEU A 15 36.92 -7.53 14.69
CA LEU A 15 35.52 -7.47 15.07
C LEU A 15 34.75 -7.74 13.77
N THR A 16 34.60 -9.02 13.45
CA THR A 16 33.61 -9.49 12.50
C THR A 16 32.26 -9.13 13.09
N ARG A 17 31.86 -7.89 12.85
CA ARG A 17 30.56 -7.34 13.18
C ARG A 17 29.60 -8.14 12.31
N LYS A 18 29.09 -9.26 12.85
CA LYS A 18 27.97 -9.99 12.26
C LYS A 18 26.93 -8.93 11.95
N ALA A 19 26.76 -8.64 10.67
CA ALA A 19 25.69 -7.80 10.19
C ALA A 19 24.43 -8.53 10.65
N SER A 20 23.85 -8.04 11.74
CA SER A 20 22.53 -8.43 12.16
C SER A 20 21.65 -8.16 10.95
N THR A 21 21.20 -9.23 10.29
CA THR A 21 20.10 -9.20 9.34
C THR A 21 18.83 -8.92 10.15
N ARG A 22 18.79 -7.76 10.80
CA ARG A 22 17.59 -7.20 11.39
C ARG A 22 16.76 -6.79 10.19
N THR A 23 15.94 -7.71 9.71
CA THR A 23 14.90 -7.41 8.74
C THR A 23 13.94 -6.45 9.44
N GLU A 24 14.16 -5.15 9.29
CA GLU A 24 13.20 -4.17 9.78
C GLU A 24 11.86 -4.45 9.08
N PRO A 25 10.77 -4.60 9.83
CA PRO A 25 9.49 -4.93 9.25
C PRO A 25 9.08 -3.85 8.25
N LEU A 26 8.66 -4.29 7.07
CA LEU A 26 7.99 -3.44 6.10
C LEU A 26 6.87 -2.70 6.82
N ARG A 27 6.96 -1.37 6.85
CA ARG A 27 5.89 -0.55 7.42
C ARG A 27 4.79 -0.46 6.39
N VAL A 28 3.68 -1.10 6.69
CA VAL A 28 2.45 -1.01 5.90
C VAL A 28 1.50 -0.05 6.60
N ILE A 29 1.00 0.93 5.86
CA ILE A 29 -0.13 1.75 6.28
C ILE A 29 -1.30 1.55 5.32
N ASN A 30 -2.52 1.76 5.81
CA ASN A 30 -3.73 1.59 5.02
C ASN A 30 -4.35 2.96 4.72
N GLY A 31 -4.88 3.12 3.52
CA GLY A 31 -5.62 4.29 3.10
C GLY A 31 -6.79 3.94 2.19
N GLU A 32 -7.72 4.86 2.12
CA GLU A 32 -8.92 4.80 1.31
C GLU A 32 -8.81 5.81 0.17
N MET A 33 -9.09 5.37 -1.06
CA MET A 33 -9.11 6.23 -2.23
C MET A 33 -10.50 6.83 -2.45
N VAL A 34 -10.57 8.16 -2.48
CA VAL A 34 -11.71 8.95 -2.93
C VAL A 34 -11.24 9.90 -4.03
N GLY A 35 -11.83 9.79 -5.22
CA GLY A 35 -11.31 10.44 -6.42
C GLY A 35 -9.86 10.04 -6.67
N ASN A 36 -8.97 11.02 -6.78
CA ASN A 36 -7.54 10.82 -6.94
C ASN A 36 -6.75 10.93 -5.62
N THR A 37 -7.42 11.03 -4.48
CA THR A 37 -6.78 11.21 -3.17
C THR A 37 -6.93 9.97 -2.31
N ILE A 38 -5.81 9.49 -1.79
CA ILE A 38 -5.75 8.41 -0.82
C ILE A 38 -5.57 9.02 0.56
N SER A 39 -6.45 8.70 1.50
CA SER A 39 -6.37 9.23 2.87
C SER A 39 -6.42 8.11 3.88
N GLY A 40 -5.77 8.29 5.02
CA GLY A 40 -5.80 7.28 6.07
C GLY A 40 -5.21 7.79 7.36
N LYS A 41 -5.16 6.90 8.35
CA LYS A 41 -4.62 7.19 9.68
C LYS A 41 -3.52 6.20 9.99
N PHE A 42 -2.48 6.67 10.67
CA PHE A 42 -1.36 5.87 11.11
C PHE A 42 -0.89 6.38 12.48
N THR A 43 -0.18 5.54 13.23
CA THR A 43 0.21 5.86 14.61
C THR A 43 1.73 5.86 14.75
N PRO A 44 2.44 6.92 14.30
CA PRO A 44 3.87 7.04 14.49
C PRO A 44 4.19 7.29 15.97
N GLY A 45 4.98 6.42 16.59
CA GLY A 45 5.46 6.64 17.96
C GLY A 45 4.34 6.79 19.01
N GLY A 46 3.17 6.19 18.78
CA GLY A 46 2.03 6.24 19.71
C GLY A 46 1.05 7.41 19.49
N GLN A 47 1.36 8.38 18.63
CA GLN A 47 0.43 9.49 18.32
C GLN A 47 -0.36 9.19 17.05
N ARG A 48 -1.68 9.39 17.04
CA ARG A 48 -2.50 9.16 15.84
C ARG A 48 -2.40 10.36 14.90
N ALA A 49 -1.95 10.13 13.67
CA ALA A 49 -1.85 11.14 12.63
C ALA A 49 -2.62 10.71 11.37
N SER A 50 -3.17 11.69 10.65
CA SER A 50 -3.73 11.46 9.32
C SER A 50 -2.69 11.72 8.24
N PHE A 51 -2.82 11.03 7.13
CA PHE A 51 -2.05 11.27 5.92
C PHE A 51 -2.97 11.44 4.71
N PHE A 52 -2.46 12.15 3.70
CA PHE A 52 -3.11 12.31 2.41
C PHE A 52 -2.07 12.11 1.31
N TYR A 53 -2.41 11.35 0.29
CA TYR A 53 -1.61 11.15 -0.91
C TYR A 53 -2.49 11.41 -2.14
N THR A 54 -2.32 12.57 -2.75
CA THR A 54 -3.10 12.99 -3.92
C THR A 54 -2.30 12.70 -5.18
N LEU A 55 -2.82 11.81 -6.02
CA LEU A 55 -2.21 11.45 -7.30
C LEU A 55 -2.20 12.67 -8.23
N THR A 56 -1.08 12.91 -8.91
CA THR A 56 -0.91 14.03 -9.86
C THR A 56 -0.54 13.58 -11.26
N LYS A 57 0.14 12.43 -11.40
CA LYS A 57 0.50 11.88 -12.72
C LYS A 57 0.88 10.41 -12.60
N ALA A 58 0.53 9.64 -13.61
CA ALA A 58 0.91 8.25 -13.82
C ALA A 58 1.87 8.13 -15.02
N ASN A 59 2.83 7.20 -14.91
CA ASN A 59 3.73 6.84 -16.01
C ASN A 59 4.20 5.38 -15.85
N VAL A 60 4.66 4.75 -16.92
CA VAL A 60 5.35 3.45 -16.85
C VAL A 60 6.84 3.67 -17.02
N VAL A 61 7.62 3.15 -16.08
CA VAL A 61 9.09 3.20 -16.10
C VAL A 61 9.60 1.82 -15.73
N ASP A 62 10.51 1.28 -16.54
CA ASP A 62 11.09 -0.07 -16.37
C ASP A 62 10.03 -1.18 -16.20
N GLY A 63 8.96 -1.10 -17.01
CA GLY A 63 7.86 -2.06 -16.98
C GLY A 63 6.98 -1.98 -15.71
N ARG A 64 7.11 -0.92 -14.92
CA ARG A 64 6.33 -0.71 -13.69
C ARG A 64 5.53 0.58 -13.75
N LEU A 65 4.28 0.51 -13.31
CA LEU A 65 3.45 1.71 -13.12
C LEU A 65 4.00 2.53 -11.94
N ARG A 66 4.37 3.78 -12.22
CA ARG A 66 4.78 4.79 -11.26
C ARG A 66 3.72 5.88 -11.19
N LEU A 67 3.29 6.16 -9.97
CA LEU A 67 2.35 7.23 -9.64
C LEU A 67 3.12 8.31 -8.90
N SER A 68 3.10 9.53 -9.40
CA SER A 68 3.56 10.71 -8.68
C SER A 68 2.37 11.36 -8.01
N GLY A 69 2.60 11.92 -6.82
CA GLY A 69 1.56 12.61 -6.08
C GLY A 69 2.14 13.47 -4.97
N SER A 70 1.27 14.28 -4.38
CA SER A 70 1.57 15.11 -3.22
C SER A 70 1.23 14.36 -1.94
N PHE A 71 2.20 14.21 -1.04
CA PHE A 71 2.02 13.53 0.24
C PHE A 71 2.07 14.53 1.41
N ALA A 72 1.00 14.56 2.20
CA ALA A 72 0.84 15.45 3.35
C ALA A 72 0.54 14.67 4.64
N LEU A 73 0.97 15.25 5.77
CA LEU A 73 0.78 14.71 7.12
C LEU A 73 0.15 15.77 8.03
N GLY A 74 -0.95 15.43 8.71
CA GLY A 74 -1.57 16.30 9.70
C GLY A 74 -3.11 16.34 9.65
N SER A 75 -3.69 17.19 10.51
CA SER A 75 -5.14 17.33 10.73
C SER A 75 -5.84 18.34 9.82
N GLY A 76 -5.11 18.99 8.91
CA GLY A 76 -5.63 20.08 8.09
C GLY A 76 -5.54 19.81 6.59
N SER A 77 -6.72 19.66 5.98
CA SER A 77 -7.10 19.79 4.57
C SER A 77 -6.16 19.27 3.48
N ALA A 78 -6.77 18.53 2.56
CA ALA A 78 -6.26 18.03 1.28
C ALA A 78 -5.81 19.16 0.32
N ASN A 79 -4.88 20.02 0.75
CA ASN A 79 -4.29 21.03 -0.11
C ASN A 79 -3.09 20.41 -0.83
N PRO A 80 -3.22 19.98 -2.10
CA PRO A 80 -2.17 19.27 -2.83
C PRO A 80 -0.90 20.12 -3.00
N LYS A 81 -0.98 21.44 -2.80
CA LYS A 81 0.14 22.39 -2.97
C LYS A 81 1.14 22.40 -1.79
N ALA A 82 0.78 21.88 -0.62
CA ALA A 82 1.63 21.92 0.57
C ALA A 82 2.31 20.57 0.91
N GLY A 83 2.01 19.51 0.15
CA GLY A 83 2.61 18.19 0.35
C GLY A 83 3.97 18.05 -0.33
N ASN A 84 4.74 17.04 0.10
CA ASN A 84 5.99 16.69 -0.56
C ASN A 84 5.66 15.85 -1.80
N VAL A 85 6.34 16.10 -2.91
CA VAL A 85 6.22 15.22 -4.08
C VAL A 85 6.81 13.85 -3.74
N VAL A 86 5.99 12.81 -3.87
CA VAL A 86 6.34 11.42 -3.60
C VAL A 86 6.02 10.59 -4.83
N ILE A 87 6.92 9.64 -5.12
CA ILE A 87 6.72 8.66 -6.17
C ILE A 87 6.36 7.32 -5.52
N ALA A 88 5.21 6.80 -5.89
CA ALA A 88 4.76 5.46 -5.58
C ALA A 88 4.98 4.55 -6.79
N THR A 89 5.47 3.34 -6.55
CA THR A 89 5.51 2.28 -7.55
C THR A 89 4.43 1.27 -7.21
N LEU A 90 3.65 0.84 -8.21
CA LEU A 90 2.69 -0.24 -8.03
C LEU A 90 3.43 -1.53 -7.65
N ALA A 91 3.14 -2.05 -6.46
CA ALA A 91 3.71 -3.28 -5.94
C ALA A 91 2.83 -4.51 -6.26
N GLY A 92 1.52 -4.29 -6.40
CA GLY A 92 0.58 -5.35 -6.76
C GLY A 92 -0.87 -4.91 -6.59
N THR A 93 -1.79 -5.79 -6.96
CA THR A 93 -3.23 -5.61 -6.77
C THR A 93 -3.81 -6.92 -6.24
N MET A 94 -4.95 -6.84 -5.56
CA MET A 94 -5.68 -8.03 -5.12
C MET A 94 -7.19 -7.82 -5.13
N ALA A 95 -7.90 -8.94 -5.19
CA ALA A 95 -9.34 -8.98 -4.97
C ALA A 95 -9.68 -8.64 -3.52
N ARG A 96 -10.89 -8.08 -3.29
CA ARG A 96 -11.33 -7.70 -1.94
C ARG A 96 -11.46 -8.91 -1.02
N SER A 97 -11.90 -10.04 -1.56
CA SER A 97 -12.03 -11.32 -0.84
C SER A 97 -10.70 -11.84 -0.29
N ALA A 98 -9.58 -11.43 -0.87
CA ALA A 98 -8.25 -11.80 -0.42
C ALA A 98 -7.61 -10.74 0.49
N ASN A 99 -8.29 -9.62 0.79
CA ASN A 99 -7.72 -8.52 1.57
C ASN A 99 -7.32 -8.97 3.00
N PRO A 100 -6.03 -8.91 3.38
CA PRO A 100 -5.57 -9.34 4.70
C PRO A 100 -5.99 -8.39 5.83
N TRP A 101 -6.60 -7.23 5.51
CA TRP A 101 -7.05 -6.23 6.49
C TRP A 101 -8.55 -5.96 6.40
N PRO A 102 -9.40 -6.87 6.93
CA PRO A 102 -10.86 -6.69 6.90
C PRO A 102 -11.33 -5.48 7.72
N SER A 103 -10.67 -5.17 8.84
CA SER A 103 -11.04 -4.09 9.77
C SER A 103 -10.90 -2.67 9.24
N ALA A 104 -10.31 -2.48 8.05
CA ALA A 104 -10.28 -1.17 7.38
C ALA A 104 -11.64 -0.76 6.78
N ASN A 105 -12.58 -1.71 6.62
CA ASN A 105 -13.87 -1.48 5.97
C ASN A 105 -15.07 -1.56 6.91
N ASP A 106 -14.89 -1.98 8.16
CA ASP A 106 -16.01 -2.07 9.08
C ASP A 106 -16.37 -0.65 9.56
N PRO A 107 -17.60 -0.15 9.29
CA PRO A 107 -18.10 0.95 10.10
C PRO A 107 -18.02 0.53 11.57
N PRO A 108 -17.74 1.44 12.51
CA PRO A 108 -17.68 1.08 13.93
C PRO A 108 -18.99 0.39 14.29
N ARG A 109 -18.96 -0.93 14.48
CA ARG A 109 -20.13 -1.68 14.93
C ARG A 109 -20.53 -1.06 16.27
N PRO A 110 -21.79 -0.61 16.44
CA PRO A 110 -22.26 -0.33 17.78
C PRO A 110 -22.06 -1.62 18.60
N GLN A 111 -21.26 -1.52 19.66
CA GLN A 111 -21.08 -2.59 20.62
C GLN A 111 -22.45 -2.87 21.26
N ARG A 112 -23.21 -3.80 20.67
CA ARG A 112 -24.28 -4.47 21.39
C ARG A 112 -23.61 -5.47 22.32
N GLN A 113 -23.29 -5.01 23.53
CA GLN A 113 -23.14 -5.91 24.66
C GLN A 113 -24.43 -6.71 24.79
N GLY A 114 -24.32 -8.03 24.81
CA GLY A 114 -25.43 -8.94 25.08
C GLY A 114 -26.03 -9.60 23.85
N GLN A 115 -25.36 -10.66 23.34
CA GLN A 115 -25.99 -11.86 22.78
C GLN A 115 -24.94 -12.95 22.51
N GLN A 116 -24.17 -13.31 23.55
CA GLN A 116 -23.47 -14.59 23.61
C GLN A 116 -24.40 -15.59 24.30
N ALA A 117 -25.30 -16.23 23.54
CA ALA A 117 -26.00 -17.43 24.04
C ALA A 117 -26.66 -18.34 22.97
N GLN A 118 -26.86 -17.91 21.71
CA GLN A 118 -27.77 -18.66 20.81
C GLN A 118 -27.30 -18.79 19.35
N ARG A 119 -26.04 -19.17 19.11
CA ARG A 119 -25.54 -19.47 17.74
C ARG A 119 -24.70 -20.74 17.61
N ARG A 120 -24.88 -21.72 18.49
CA ARG A 120 -24.30 -23.06 18.31
C ARG A 120 -25.40 -24.03 17.91
N GLN A 121 -25.84 -24.02 16.64
CA GLN A 121 -26.54 -25.16 16.01
C GLN A 121 -26.93 -24.99 14.52
N GLY A 122 -26.42 -23.99 13.79
CA GLY A 122 -26.67 -23.85 12.34
C GLY A 122 -25.43 -23.99 11.43
N GLU A 123 -24.28 -24.36 11.99
CA GLU A 123 -22.96 -24.09 11.38
C GLU A 123 -22.42 -25.23 10.49
N GLN A 124 -23.26 -26.14 9.99
CA GLN A 124 -22.77 -27.30 9.25
C GLN A 124 -23.41 -27.58 7.87
N GLU A 125 -24.43 -26.84 7.46
CA GLU A 125 -25.05 -27.02 6.13
C GLU A 125 -24.80 -25.86 5.15
N GLU A 126 -24.34 -24.70 5.63
CA GLU A 126 -24.09 -23.50 4.80
C GLU A 126 -22.61 -23.34 4.37
N ARG A 127 -21.80 -24.41 4.48
CA ARG A 127 -20.32 -24.33 4.27
C ARG A 127 -19.88 -24.66 2.83
N THR A 128 -20.75 -25.18 1.99
CA THR A 128 -20.42 -25.57 0.60
C THR A 128 -20.81 -24.52 -0.43
N GLU A 129 -21.89 -23.75 -0.24
CA GLU A 129 -22.35 -22.75 -1.22
C GLU A 129 -21.66 -21.38 -1.07
N GLN A 130 -21.31 -20.96 0.15
CA GLN A 130 -20.58 -19.71 0.37
C GLN A 130 -19.12 -19.78 -0.09
N THR A 131 -18.52 -20.97 -0.10
CA THR A 131 -17.13 -21.13 -0.55
C THR A 131 -17.03 -21.03 -2.08
N GLN A 132 -18.05 -21.43 -2.83
CA GLN A 132 -18.02 -21.35 -4.29
C GLN A 132 -18.33 -19.93 -4.80
N SER A 133 -19.21 -19.17 -4.13
CA SER A 133 -19.49 -17.77 -4.47
C SER A 133 -18.30 -16.83 -4.22
N LEU A 134 -17.40 -17.17 -3.30
CA LEU A 134 -16.12 -16.47 -3.09
C LEU A 134 -15.13 -16.58 -4.26
N TYR A 135 -15.21 -17.67 -5.04
CA TYR A 135 -14.37 -17.87 -6.23
C TYR A 135 -15.05 -17.42 -7.53
N VAL A 136 -16.38 -17.49 -7.64
CA VAL A 136 -17.11 -17.00 -8.83
C VAL A 136 -16.99 -15.47 -8.98
N GLY A 137 -16.86 -14.73 -7.86
CA GLY A 137 -16.56 -13.30 -7.88
C GLY A 137 -15.13 -12.95 -8.34
N ALA A 138 -14.20 -13.90 -8.32
CA ALA A 138 -12.85 -13.71 -8.85
C ALA A 138 -12.81 -13.83 -10.38
N GLU A 139 -13.75 -14.59 -10.97
CA GLU A 139 -13.80 -14.85 -12.41
C GLU A 139 -14.61 -13.82 -13.21
N THR A 140 -15.55 -13.10 -12.57
CA THR A 140 -16.45 -12.16 -13.28
C THR A 140 -16.09 -10.68 -13.19
N GLY A 141 -15.03 -10.30 -12.47
CA GLY A 141 -14.42 -8.97 -12.62
C GLY A 141 -14.13 -8.26 -11.30
N GLY A 142 -12.85 -8.24 -10.92
CA GLY A 142 -12.38 -7.44 -9.79
C GLY A 142 -10.87 -7.45 -9.72
N GLY A 143 -10.26 -8.37 -8.96
CA GLY A 143 -8.81 -8.57 -8.85
C GLY A 143 -7.98 -7.33 -8.45
N CYS A 144 -8.64 -6.25 -8.05
CA CYS A 144 -8.07 -4.91 -8.01
C CYS A 144 -8.72 -3.94 -7.02
N GLU A 145 -9.56 -4.48 -6.13
CA GLU A 145 -10.24 -3.72 -5.09
C GLU A 145 -9.28 -3.22 -4.01
N VAL A 146 -8.10 -3.85 -3.90
CA VAL A 146 -6.98 -3.34 -3.12
C VAL A 146 -5.75 -3.18 -4.00
N VAL A 147 -5.11 -2.01 -3.91
CA VAL A 147 -3.89 -1.66 -4.62
C VAL A 147 -2.75 -1.47 -3.61
N PHE A 148 -1.60 -2.09 -3.86
CA PHE A 148 -0.41 -1.94 -3.03
C PHE A 148 0.57 -1.00 -3.70
N LEU A 149 0.94 0.06 -2.99
CA LEU A 149 1.89 1.07 -3.45
C LEU A 149 3.15 1.05 -2.58
N SER A 150 4.31 1.10 -3.22
CA SER A 150 5.61 1.28 -2.55
C SER A 150 6.06 2.73 -2.72
N LEU A 151 6.08 3.49 -1.63
CA LEU A 151 6.37 4.93 -1.63
C LEU A 151 7.85 5.18 -1.36
N ALA A 152 8.50 5.84 -2.32
CA ALA A 152 9.84 6.38 -2.16
C ALA A 152 9.75 7.75 -1.45
N LEU A 153 9.92 7.74 -0.13
CA LEU A 153 9.75 8.92 0.70
C LEU A 153 11.04 9.78 0.77
N PRO A 154 10.93 11.12 0.68
CA PRO A 154 12.05 12.01 0.92
C PRO A 154 12.52 11.91 2.39
N PRO A 155 13.80 12.23 2.70
CA PRO A 155 14.38 12.06 4.05
C PRO A 155 13.55 12.70 5.17
N ARG A 156 12.99 13.90 4.92
CA ARG A 156 12.13 14.61 5.88
C ARG A 156 10.87 13.82 6.24
N LEU A 157 10.21 13.20 5.25
CA LEU A 157 9.04 12.36 5.50
C LEU A 157 9.41 11.04 6.16
N ARG A 158 10.54 10.42 5.77
CA ARG A 158 11.04 9.19 6.42
C ARG A 158 11.27 9.38 7.91
N ALA A 159 11.87 10.50 8.31
CA ALA A 159 12.08 10.84 9.72
C ALA A 159 10.74 10.99 10.47
N ARG A 160 9.78 11.72 9.89
CA ARG A 160 8.45 11.93 10.51
C ARG A 160 7.62 10.66 10.63
N LEU A 161 7.75 9.75 9.65
CA LEU A 161 7.04 8.47 9.60
C LEU A 161 7.79 7.35 10.31
N ASN A 162 9.01 7.62 10.78
CA ASN A 162 9.93 6.64 11.37
C ASN A 162 10.15 5.40 10.47
N THR A 163 10.24 5.58 9.14
CA THR A 163 10.38 4.47 8.17
C THR A 163 11.83 4.07 7.90
N GLY A 164 12.81 4.75 8.52
CA GLY A 164 14.22 4.45 8.34
C GLY A 164 14.67 4.59 6.87
N SER A 165 15.32 3.55 6.35
CA SER A 165 15.80 3.48 4.96
C SER A 165 14.87 2.72 4.01
N TYR A 166 13.79 2.14 4.53
CA TYR A 166 12.90 1.27 3.76
C TYR A 166 11.76 2.06 3.12
N PRO A 167 11.28 1.64 1.93
CA PRO A 167 10.09 2.21 1.34
C PRO A 167 8.88 1.93 2.23
N LEU A 168 7.96 2.89 2.29
CA LEU A 168 6.69 2.72 2.97
C LEU A 168 5.73 1.98 2.04
N GLN A 169 5.12 0.89 2.51
CA GLN A 169 4.04 0.24 1.78
C GLN A 169 2.70 0.87 2.16
N LEU A 170 1.89 1.20 1.16
CA LEU A 170 0.55 1.75 1.32
C LEU A 170 -0.44 0.78 0.68
N GLY A 171 -1.27 0.14 1.50
CA GLY A 171 -2.45 -0.59 1.05
C GLY A 171 -3.59 0.39 0.80
N VAL A 172 -4.14 0.38 -0.41
CA VAL A 172 -5.19 1.30 -0.84
C VAL A 172 -6.46 0.53 -1.11
N THR A 173 -7.53 0.83 -0.38
CA THR A 173 -8.87 0.33 -0.66
C THR A 173 -9.68 1.41 -1.37
N LEU A 174 -10.57 1.00 -2.26
CA LEU A 174 -11.48 1.91 -2.93
C LEU A 174 -12.76 2.10 -2.12
N VAL A 175 -13.13 3.35 -1.82
CA VAL A 175 -14.47 3.66 -1.27
C VAL A 175 -15.51 3.41 -2.37
N GLN A 176 -16.53 2.59 -2.10
CA GLN A 176 -17.47 2.16 -3.13
C GLN A 176 -18.63 3.13 -3.36
N THR A 177 -19.04 3.88 -2.34
CA THR A 177 -20.19 4.80 -2.40
C THR A 177 -19.76 6.17 -2.94
N ASP A 178 -20.53 6.72 -3.89
CA ASP A 178 -20.36 8.07 -4.46
C ASP A 178 -18.95 8.42 -4.94
N ASN A 179 -18.20 7.41 -5.41
CA ASN A 179 -16.79 7.55 -5.77
C ASN A 179 -16.52 7.08 -7.21
N ARG A 180 -17.39 7.47 -8.16
CA ARG A 180 -17.27 7.09 -9.58
C ARG A 180 -15.88 7.38 -10.14
N ARG A 181 -15.31 8.53 -9.78
CA ARG A 181 -13.97 8.91 -10.25
C ARG A 181 -12.87 8.01 -9.69
N GLY A 182 -12.90 7.70 -8.40
CA GLY A 182 -11.94 6.76 -7.82
C GLY A 182 -12.06 5.37 -8.47
N GLN A 183 -13.29 4.93 -8.77
CA GLN A 183 -13.54 3.69 -9.50
C GLN A 183 -12.92 3.70 -10.91
N GLU A 184 -13.09 4.78 -11.66
CA GLU A 184 -12.50 4.93 -13.00
C GLU A 184 -10.96 4.95 -12.94
N ILE A 185 -10.37 5.70 -12.00
CA ILE A 185 -8.91 5.71 -11.78
C ILE A 185 -8.40 4.31 -11.44
N ASN A 186 -9.04 3.64 -10.48
CA ASN A 186 -8.66 2.30 -10.06
C ASN A 186 -8.75 1.30 -11.23
N ARG A 187 -9.82 1.37 -12.03
CA ARG A 187 -9.99 0.53 -13.22
C ARG A 187 -8.84 0.67 -14.22
N HIS A 188 -8.38 1.90 -14.48
CA HIS A 188 -7.24 2.14 -15.38
C HIS A 188 -5.91 1.63 -14.80
N ILE A 189 -5.66 1.87 -13.50
CA ILE A 189 -4.49 1.31 -12.80
C ILE A 189 -4.45 -0.20 -12.98
N CYS A 190 -5.60 -0.85 -12.85
CA CYS A 190 -5.75 -2.29 -12.93
C CYS A 190 -5.59 -2.86 -14.33
N TYR A 191 -6.15 -2.18 -15.32
CA TYR A 191 -5.91 -2.53 -16.71
C TYR A 191 -4.40 -2.47 -17.02
N ILE A 192 -3.73 -1.37 -16.64
CA ILE A 192 -2.29 -1.21 -16.84
C ILE A 192 -1.52 -2.31 -16.11
N ALA A 193 -1.85 -2.60 -14.85
CA ALA A 193 -1.19 -3.65 -14.07
C ALA A 193 -1.24 -5.02 -14.76
N ARG A 194 -2.42 -5.41 -15.26
CA ARG A 194 -2.61 -6.67 -15.98
C ARG A 194 -1.87 -6.68 -17.31
N ALA A 195 -1.94 -5.59 -18.07
CA ALA A 195 -1.26 -5.47 -19.35
C ALA A 195 0.27 -5.56 -19.20
N LEU A 196 0.84 -4.93 -18.16
CA LEU A 196 2.27 -5.01 -17.83
C LEU A 196 2.68 -6.44 -17.43
N SER A 197 1.82 -7.16 -16.70
CA SER A 197 2.07 -8.56 -16.33
C SER A 197 2.07 -9.49 -17.56
N ASN A 198 1.17 -9.25 -18.52
CA ASN A 198 0.98 -10.13 -19.67
C ASN A 198 1.93 -9.84 -20.83
N LYS A 199 2.73 -8.75 -20.77
CA LYS A 199 3.75 -8.33 -21.77
C LYS A 199 3.25 -8.17 -23.22
N SER A 200 1.95 -8.29 -23.49
CA SER A 200 1.39 -8.43 -24.84
C SER A 200 0.71 -7.17 -25.41
N ALA A 201 0.59 -6.08 -24.64
CA ALA A 201 -0.27 -4.94 -25.00
C ALA A 201 0.39 -3.56 -24.79
N ALA A 202 1.62 -3.37 -25.26
CA ALA A 202 2.36 -2.12 -25.03
C ALA A 202 1.68 -0.86 -25.60
N ALA A 203 1.05 -0.95 -26.79
CA ALA A 203 0.34 0.16 -27.41
C ALA A 203 -0.91 0.59 -26.60
N ASP A 204 -1.67 -0.40 -26.10
CA ASP A 204 -2.87 -0.15 -25.31
C ASP A 204 -2.55 0.45 -23.94
N VAL A 205 -1.38 0.12 -23.37
CA VAL A 205 -0.91 0.68 -22.10
C VAL A 205 -0.68 2.19 -22.21
N SER A 206 -0.08 2.68 -23.30
CA SER A 206 0.18 4.11 -23.48
C SER A 206 -1.12 4.93 -23.52
N ALA A 207 -2.09 4.51 -24.34
CA ALA A 207 -3.39 5.18 -24.42
C ALA A 207 -4.12 5.17 -23.06
N THR A 208 -4.02 4.05 -22.33
CA THR A 208 -4.62 3.94 -20.98
C THR A 208 -3.93 4.87 -19.97
N ILE A 209 -2.61 5.05 -20.05
CA ILE A 209 -1.89 6.00 -19.19
C ILE A 209 -2.34 7.44 -19.47
N ASP A 210 -2.55 7.80 -20.73
CA ASP A 210 -3.05 9.14 -21.09
C ASP A 210 -4.47 9.40 -20.58
N GLN A 211 -5.34 8.39 -20.64
CA GLN A 211 -6.68 8.45 -20.05
C GLN A 211 -6.61 8.56 -18.51
N LEU A 212 -5.75 7.78 -17.86
CA LEU A 212 -5.51 7.86 -16.43
C LEU A 212 -5.00 9.25 -16.02
N ASN A 213 -4.06 9.82 -16.77
CA ASN A 213 -3.57 11.17 -16.51
C ASN A 213 -4.64 12.25 -16.68
N ARG A 214 -5.54 12.11 -17.66
CA ARG A 214 -6.71 12.99 -17.79
C ARG A 214 -7.66 12.88 -16.59
N LEU A 215 -7.94 11.65 -16.14
CA LEU A 215 -8.75 11.40 -14.96
C LEU A 215 -8.09 11.89 -13.67
N ILE A 216 -6.77 11.96 -13.60
CA ILE A 216 -6.05 12.52 -12.45
C ILE A 216 -6.04 14.05 -12.51
N ALA A 217 -5.86 14.65 -13.68
CA ALA A 217 -5.76 16.10 -13.83
C ALA A 217 -7.07 16.85 -13.58
N SER A 218 -8.23 16.26 -13.90
CA SER A 218 -9.55 16.90 -13.79
C SER A 218 -10.06 17.17 -12.36
N SER A 219 -9.20 17.13 -11.33
CA SER A 219 -9.54 17.32 -9.88
C SER A 219 -9.01 18.63 -9.32
N GLN A 220 -8.27 19.37 -10.14
CA GLN A 220 -7.66 20.64 -9.74
C GLN A 220 -8.56 21.80 -10.12
#